data_AF-A0A963NPN1-F1
#
_entry.id   AF-A0A963NPN1-F1
#
_cell.length_a   1.000
_cell.length_b   1.000
_cell.length_c   1.000
_cell.angle_alpha   90.00
_cell.angle_beta   90.00
_cell.angle_gamma   90.00
#
_symmetry.space_group_name_H-M   'P 1'
#
loop_
_entity.id
_entity.type
_entity.pdbx_description
1 polymer ?
#
loop_
_entity_poly.entity_id
_entity_poly.type
_entity_poly.pdbx_seq_one_letter_code
_entity_poly.pdbx_strand_id
1 'polypeptide(L)'
;AAALWALAATSPSASIRLFALLAVAVAFVSASQDVVIDAYRTDLLPQRERGLGASLNVMGYRLAMIVSGGLALIWTDPAQHGAWSWPEVYRAMAMLMAGAALLSATMLPRVPMPAGRASVARHDLFGFAAVLAAVALGYLLSDRFAPPVSLALLGPWLEGSTLEPRLQQRWIDLVALLLGIGLTLPLAAWAARRARFETLLSGLASYFSQTGAAGFLLLIVLYKLGDAFAGSLMTPFLLKSMAYSPAEVGVVNKVIGLWLTIFGALLGGALMLRLRLWRALLLFGVLQAASNLGFWWLAVYGKGVLPGLTLPAFDWGFVALAQATPVDGGLLMVIAVENLS
;
A
#
# COMPACT_ATOMS: atom_id res chain seq x y z
N ALA A 1 4.05 11.64 -16.08
CA ALA A 1 3.36 12.06 -17.32
C ALA A 1 3.91 11.36 -18.57
N ALA A 2 5.16 11.61 -18.99
CA ALA A 2 5.70 11.04 -20.24
C ALA A 2 5.65 9.50 -20.32
N ALA A 3 6.01 8.79 -19.25
CA ALA A 3 5.95 7.32 -19.21
C ALA A 3 4.51 6.79 -19.36
N LEU A 4 3.51 7.45 -18.76
CA LEU A 4 2.09 7.11 -18.93
C LEU A 4 1.61 7.37 -20.37
N TRP A 5 2.08 8.46 -20.99
CA TRP A 5 1.77 8.75 -22.38
C TRP A 5 2.35 7.71 -23.34
N ALA A 6 3.60 7.28 -23.10
CA ALA A 6 4.23 6.21 -23.86
C ALA A 6 3.50 4.87 -23.68
N LEU A 7 3.03 4.58 -22.46
CA LEU A 7 2.24 3.40 -22.16
C LEU A 7 0.88 3.44 -22.89
N ALA A 8 0.23 4.60 -22.95
CA ALA A 8 -0.99 4.81 -23.74
C ALA A 8 -0.78 4.60 -25.25
N ALA A 9 0.41 4.90 -25.77
CA ALA A 9 0.75 4.74 -27.18
C ALA A 9 1.17 3.29 -27.54
N THR A 10 1.42 2.44 -26.54
CA THR A 10 1.93 1.09 -26.75
C THR A 10 0.85 0.05 -26.50
N SER A 11 0.47 -0.71 -27.52
CA SER A 11 -0.47 -1.82 -27.33
C SER A 11 0.22 -3.04 -26.67
N PRO A 12 -0.36 -3.63 -25.60
CA PRO A 12 0.12 -4.89 -25.03
C PRO A 12 0.16 -6.04 -26.04
N SER A 13 -0.75 -6.03 -27.03
CA SER A 13 -0.80 -7.06 -28.07
C SER A 13 0.31 -6.95 -29.11
N ALA A 14 0.86 -5.76 -29.32
CA ALA A 14 1.93 -5.53 -30.30
C ALA A 14 3.32 -5.82 -29.71
N SER A 15 3.57 -5.39 -28.47
CA SER A 15 4.85 -5.62 -27.81
C SER A 15 4.69 -5.66 -26.29
N ILE A 16 4.36 -6.84 -25.77
CA ILE A 16 4.19 -7.06 -24.32
C ILE A 16 5.46 -6.73 -23.52
N ARG A 17 6.65 -6.97 -24.10
CA ARG A 17 7.93 -6.65 -23.44
C ARG A 17 8.11 -5.15 -23.25
N LEU A 18 7.84 -4.35 -24.29
CA LEU A 18 7.94 -2.89 -24.20
C LEU A 18 6.90 -2.33 -23.23
N PHE A 19 5.66 -2.83 -23.30
CA PHE A 19 4.60 -2.45 -22.37
C PHE A 19 4.99 -2.73 -20.91
N ALA A 20 5.54 -3.92 -20.63
CA ALA A 20 6.02 -4.28 -19.30
C ALA A 20 7.17 -3.38 -18.82
N LEU A 21 8.16 -3.08 -19.68
CA LEU A 21 9.25 -2.17 -19.34
C LEU A 21 8.76 -0.75 -19.03
N LEU A 22 7.78 -0.25 -19.79
CA LEU A 22 7.14 1.05 -19.51
C LEU A 22 6.37 1.04 -18.20
N ALA A 23 5.65 -0.04 -17.89
CA ALA A 23 4.95 -0.19 -16.62
C ALA A 23 5.92 -0.20 -15.43
N VAL A 24 7.07 -0.88 -15.56
CA VAL A 24 8.15 -0.84 -14.56
C VAL A 24 8.72 0.57 -14.43
N ALA A 25 8.93 1.29 -15.53
CA ALA A 25 9.39 2.67 -15.49
C ALA A 25 8.39 3.60 -14.79
N VAL A 26 7.08 3.44 -15.04
CA VAL A 26 6.02 4.16 -14.33
C VAL A 26 6.08 3.87 -12.84
N ALA A 27 6.18 2.60 -12.44
CA ALA A 27 6.27 2.21 -11.03
C ALA A 27 7.51 2.79 -10.34
N PHE A 28 8.66 2.76 -11.01
CA PHE A 28 9.92 3.31 -10.50
C PHE A 28 9.85 4.84 -10.29
N VAL A 29 9.33 5.57 -11.27
CA VAL A 29 9.16 7.03 -11.18
C VAL A 29 8.11 7.40 -10.14
N SER A 30 7.01 6.63 -10.04
CA SER A 30 5.97 6.83 -9.02
C SER A 30 6.53 6.65 -7.61
N ALA A 31 7.26 5.57 -7.36
CA ALA A 31 7.88 5.33 -6.05
C ALA A 31 8.86 6.45 -5.65
N SER A 32 9.60 6.99 -6.63
CA SER A 32 10.49 8.14 -6.40
C SER A 32 9.70 9.42 -6.09
N GLN A 33 8.59 9.64 -6.80
CA GLN A 33 7.71 10.79 -6.57
C GLN A 33 7.08 10.75 -5.18
N ASP A 34 6.60 9.58 -4.74
CA ASP A 34 6.00 9.41 -3.41
C ASP A 34 6.98 9.77 -2.30
N VAL A 35 8.21 9.27 -2.38
CA VAL A 35 9.28 9.56 -1.41
C VAL A 35 9.60 11.06 -1.37
N VAL A 36 9.68 11.73 -2.53
CA VAL A 36 9.97 13.17 -2.62
C VAL A 36 8.82 14.01 -2.04
N ILE A 37 7.56 13.65 -2.33
CA ILE A 37 6.40 14.36 -1.78
C ILE A 37 6.33 14.21 -0.26
N ASP A 38 6.62 13.02 0.25
CA ASP A 38 6.65 12.76 1.70
C ASP A 38 7.74 13.57 2.39
N ALA A 39 8.96 13.59 1.83
CA ALA A 39 10.08 14.40 2.34
C ALA A 39 9.76 15.90 2.30
N TYR A 40 9.23 16.39 1.18
CA TYR A 40 8.83 17.78 1.01
C TYR A 40 7.80 18.21 2.07
N ARG A 41 6.79 17.36 2.32
CA ARG A 41 5.77 17.63 3.36
C ARG A 41 6.40 17.70 4.75
N THR A 42 7.32 16.81 5.09
CA THR A 42 7.94 16.80 6.42
C THR A 42 8.84 18.01 6.67
N ASP A 43 9.46 18.52 5.61
CA ASP A 43 10.33 19.69 5.67
C ASP A 43 9.54 21.01 5.66
N LEU A 44 8.40 21.05 4.96
CA LEU A 44 7.54 22.24 4.92
C LEU A 44 6.70 22.41 6.19
N LEU A 45 6.13 21.31 6.73
CA LEU A 45 5.15 21.41 7.81
C LEU A 45 5.79 21.40 9.21
N PRO A 46 5.47 22.40 10.06
CA PRO A 46 5.82 22.40 11.47
C PRO A 46 5.32 21.13 12.17
N GLN A 47 6.01 20.68 13.22
CA GLN A 47 5.66 19.44 13.95
C GLN A 47 4.18 19.35 14.39
N ARG A 48 3.57 20.49 14.75
CA ARG A 48 2.16 20.56 15.17
C ARG A 48 1.17 20.33 14.02
N GLU A 49 1.57 20.63 12.79
CA GLU A 49 0.72 20.57 11.59
C GLU A 49 0.92 19.28 10.80
N ARG A 50 1.99 18.52 11.07
CA ARG A 50 2.28 17.25 10.37
C ARG A 50 1.13 16.25 10.41
N GLY A 51 0.37 16.20 11.51
CA GLY A 51 -0.81 15.34 11.64
C GLY A 51 -1.92 15.71 10.65
N LEU A 52 -2.23 17.01 10.53
CA LEU A 52 -3.18 17.51 9.52
C LEU A 52 -2.65 17.34 8.09
N GLY A 53 -1.36 17.60 7.87
CA GLY A 53 -0.75 17.38 6.56
C GLY A 53 -0.82 15.92 6.11
N ALA A 54 -0.67 14.98 7.05
CA ALA A 54 -0.85 13.57 6.78
C ALA A 54 -2.31 13.24 6.43
N SER A 55 -3.29 13.77 7.15
CA SER A 55 -4.70 13.51 6.85
C SER A 55 -5.15 14.07 5.51
N LEU A 56 -4.72 15.28 5.15
CA LEU A 56 -5.01 15.88 3.85
C LEU A 56 -4.39 15.08 2.70
N ASN A 57 -3.18 14.54 2.91
CA ASN A 57 -2.54 13.66 1.92
C ASN A 57 -3.33 12.35 1.74
N VAL A 58 -3.75 11.70 2.83
CA VAL A 58 -4.59 10.50 2.77
C VAL A 58 -5.92 10.79 2.07
N MET A 59 -6.56 11.93 2.37
CA MET A 59 -7.78 12.36 1.66
C MET A 59 -7.51 12.51 0.16
N GLY A 60 -6.43 13.21 -0.22
CA GLY A 60 -6.05 13.38 -1.62
C GLY A 60 -5.80 12.05 -2.33
N TYR A 61 -5.11 11.12 -1.67
CA TYR A 61 -4.87 9.75 -2.16
C TYR A 61 -6.19 8.98 -2.35
N ARG A 62 -7.12 9.07 -1.39
CA ARG A 62 -8.44 8.42 -1.49
C ARG A 62 -9.27 8.99 -2.64
N LEU A 63 -9.28 10.31 -2.81
CA LEU A 63 -9.92 10.96 -3.96
C LEU A 63 -9.27 10.54 -5.28
N ALA A 64 -7.93 10.46 -5.32
CA ALA A 64 -7.21 9.99 -6.50
C ALA A 64 -7.60 8.56 -6.87
N MET A 65 -7.75 7.64 -5.91
CA MET A 65 -8.21 6.27 -6.17
C MET A 65 -9.63 6.21 -6.76
N ILE A 66 -10.53 7.11 -6.38
CA ILE A 66 -11.88 7.21 -6.99
C ILE A 66 -11.74 7.56 -8.48
N VAL A 67 -10.88 8.54 -8.78
CA VAL A 67 -10.66 9.01 -10.15
C VAL A 67 -9.91 7.98 -10.99
N SER A 68 -8.82 7.41 -10.48
CA SER A 68 -7.95 6.50 -11.23
C SER A 68 -8.48 5.08 -11.33
N GLY A 69 -9.26 4.62 -10.35
CA GLY A 69 -9.84 3.28 -10.31
C GLY A 69 -11.28 3.28 -10.79
N GLY A 70 -12.14 3.96 -10.02
CA GLY A 70 -13.58 3.98 -10.25
C GLY A 70 -13.94 4.63 -11.59
N LEU A 71 -13.69 5.94 -11.73
CA LEU A 71 -14.05 6.75 -12.91
C LEU A 71 -13.39 6.23 -14.20
N ALA A 72 -12.13 5.82 -14.13
CA ALA A 72 -11.41 5.24 -15.26
C ALA A 72 -12.13 4.02 -15.85
N LEU A 73 -12.64 3.12 -15.01
CA LEU A 73 -13.36 1.94 -15.48
C LEU A 73 -14.68 2.30 -16.14
N ILE A 74 -15.41 3.28 -15.61
CA ILE A 74 -16.63 3.80 -16.21
C ILE A 74 -16.35 4.31 -17.62
N TRP A 75 -15.33 5.16 -17.76
CA TRP A 75 -15.01 5.77 -19.03
C TRP A 75 -14.69 4.71 -20.06
N THR A 76 -14.16 3.55 -19.65
CA THR A 76 -13.89 2.42 -20.54
C THR A 76 -15.04 1.46 -20.78
N ASP A 77 -16.20 1.62 -20.13
CA ASP A 77 -17.32 0.69 -20.27
C ASP A 77 -17.98 0.84 -21.66
N PRO A 78 -17.90 -0.18 -22.54
CA PRO A 78 -18.47 -0.11 -23.88
C PRO A 78 -19.99 0.08 -23.91
N ALA A 79 -20.70 -0.21 -22.82
CA ALA A 79 -22.14 0.01 -22.70
C ALA A 79 -22.51 1.50 -22.59
N GLN A 80 -21.55 2.38 -22.26
CA GLN A 80 -21.77 3.82 -22.19
C GLN A 80 -21.61 4.49 -23.55
N HIS A 81 -22.53 5.41 -23.85
CA HIS A 81 -22.44 6.22 -25.06
C HIS A 81 -21.25 7.18 -24.95
N GLY A 82 -20.25 7.02 -25.81
CA GLY A 82 -19.02 7.82 -25.79
C GLY A 82 -17.88 7.25 -24.94
N ALA A 83 -17.90 5.93 -24.69
CA ALA A 83 -16.83 5.24 -23.96
C ALA A 83 -15.44 5.51 -24.56
N TRP A 84 -14.49 5.81 -23.69
CA TRP A 84 -13.09 6.00 -23.97
C TRP A 84 -12.37 4.65 -24.06
N SER A 85 -11.44 4.56 -24.98
CA SER A 85 -10.46 3.47 -25.01
C SER A 85 -9.47 3.60 -23.85
N TRP A 86 -8.86 2.49 -23.43
CA TRP A 86 -7.79 2.49 -22.43
C TRP A 86 -6.65 3.49 -22.74
N PRO A 87 -6.15 3.60 -23.99
CA PRO A 87 -5.21 4.67 -24.37
C PRO A 87 -5.69 6.09 -24.04
N GLU A 88 -6.96 6.41 -24.26
CA GLU A 88 -7.51 7.73 -23.96
C GLU A 88 -7.54 8.01 -22.45
N VAL A 89 -7.91 7.02 -21.64
CA VAL A 89 -7.83 7.12 -20.18
C VAL A 89 -6.39 7.34 -19.70
N TYR A 90 -5.42 6.56 -20.20
CA TYR A 90 -4.01 6.76 -19.84
C TYR A 90 -3.46 8.11 -20.29
N ARG A 91 -3.90 8.64 -21.45
CA ARG A 91 -3.56 10.01 -21.89
C ARG A 91 -4.15 11.06 -20.95
N ALA A 92 -5.41 10.91 -20.53
CA ALA A 92 -6.02 11.80 -19.57
C ALA A 92 -5.28 11.79 -18.23
N MET A 93 -4.92 10.61 -17.71
CA MET A 93 -4.08 10.49 -16.50
C MET A 93 -2.71 11.14 -16.69
N ALA A 94 -2.09 10.98 -17.86
CA ALA A 94 -0.82 11.62 -18.19
C ALA A 94 -0.93 13.15 -18.20
N MET A 95 -2.03 13.70 -18.73
CA MET A 95 -2.33 15.14 -18.72
C MET A 95 -2.58 15.68 -17.31
N LEU A 96 -3.37 14.97 -16.49
CA LEU A 96 -3.59 15.32 -15.09
C LEU A 96 -2.27 15.36 -14.32
N MET A 97 -1.41 14.36 -14.52
CA MET A 97 -0.06 14.31 -13.94
C MET A 97 0.82 15.46 -14.42
N ALA A 98 0.75 15.84 -15.70
CA ALA A 98 1.49 16.98 -16.23
C ALA A 98 0.98 18.30 -15.62
N GLY A 99 -0.33 18.47 -15.49
CA GLY A 99 -0.94 19.63 -14.82
C GLY A 99 -0.55 19.72 -13.35
N ALA A 100 -0.59 18.61 -12.62
CA ALA A 100 -0.14 18.55 -11.23
C ALA A 100 1.36 18.87 -11.09
N ALA A 101 2.20 18.41 -12.02
CA ALA A 101 3.62 18.74 -12.05
C ALA A 101 3.86 20.23 -12.35
N LEU A 102 3.10 20.83 -13.26
CA LEU A 102 3.18 22.26 -13.57
C LEU A 102 2.72 23.12 -12.38
N LEU A 103 1.61 22.75 -11.75
CA LEU A 103 1.12 23.40 -10.54
C LEU A 103 2.15 23.31 -9.42
N SER A 104 2.72 22.12 -9.21
CA SER A 104 3.80 21.87 -8.26
C SER A 104 5.01 22.76 -8.52
N ALA A 105 5.48 22.84 -9.77
CA ALA A 105 6.65 23.63 -10.14
C ALA A 105 6.45 25.15 -10.01
N THR A 106 5.21 25.64 -10.09
CA THR A 106 4.90 27.08 -10.14
C THR A 106 4.36 27.65 -8.83
N MET A 107 3.58 26.86 -8.08
CA MET A 107 2.83 27.35 -6.92
C MET A 107 3.41 26.87 -5.58
N LEU A 108 4.19 25.78 -5.55
CA LEU A 108 4.69 25.27 -4.27
C LEU A 108 5.83 26.15 -3.71
N PRO A 109 5.81 26.42 -2.40
CA PRO A 109 6.89 27.14 -1.75
C PRO A 109 8.20 26.32 -1.81
N ARG A 110 9.31 27.02 -2.03
CA ARG A 110 10.64 26.41 -2.02
C ARG A 110 11.03 26.09 -0.59
N VAL A 111 11.41 24.83 -0.34
CA VAL A 111 11.98 24.42 0.94
C VAL A 111 13.46 24.81 0.95
N PRO A 112 13.98 25.44 2.03
CA PRO A 112 15.40 25.71 2.16
C PRO A 112 16.15 24.38 2.15
N MET A 113 16.99 24.15 1.14
CA MET A 113 17.85 22.97 1.15
C MET A 113 18.86 23.14 2.29
N PRO A 114 18.91 22.22 3.27
CA PRO A 114 20.01 22.20 4.22
C PRO A 114 21.31 22.14 3.43
N ALA A 115 22.35 22.85 3.88
CA ALA A 115 23.69 22.75 3.31
C ALA A 115 24.26 21.35 3.59
N GLY A 116 23.82 20.36 2.82
CA GLY A 116 24.32 18.99 2.87
C GLY A 116 25.64 18.90 2.12
N ARG A 117 26.52 17.98 2.56
CA ARG A 117 27.67 17.59 1.74
C ARG A 117 27.13 17.03 0.43
N ALA A 118 27.48 17.66 -0.69
CA ALA A 118 27.19 17.10 -2.01
C ALA A 118 27.85 15.72 -2.08
N SER A 119 27.05 14.66 -2.14
CA SER A 119 27.56 13.35 -2.49
C SER A 119 28.11 13.41 -3.90
N VAL A 120 29.17 12.64 -4.17
CA VAL A 120 29.68 12.55 -5.53
C VAL A 120 28.66 11.75 -6.34
N ALA A 121 27.89 12.42 -7.21
CA ALA A 121 26.81 11.80 -8.00
C ALA A 121 27.23 10.49 -8.70
N ARG A 122 28.50 10.38 -9.10
CA ARG A 122 29.08 9.16 -9.66
C ARG A 122 29.03 7.98 -8.67
N HIS A 123 29.42 8.17 -7.41
CA HIS A 123 29.37 7.12 -6.39
C HIS A 123 27.94 6.69 -6.08
N ASP A 124 26.97 7.63 -6.09
CA ASP A 124 25.57 7.27 -5.90
C ASP A 124 25.02 6.47 -7.08
N LEU A 125 25.35 6.83 -8.33
CA LEU A 125 24.89 6.09 -9.51
C LEU A 125 25.47 4.66 -9.55
N PHE A 126 26.78 4.53 -9.31
CA PHE A 126 27.42 3.21 -9.21
C PHE A 126 26.93 2.43 -7.99
N GLY A 127 26.71 3.10 -6.86
CA GLY A 127 26.12 2.53 -5.65
C GLY A 127 24.74 1.96 -5.89
N PHE A 128 23.87 2.71 -6.55
CA PHE A 128 22.54 2.29 -6.94
C PHE A 128 22.58 1.09 -7.90
N ALA A 129 23.40 1.14 -8.95
CA ALA A 129 23.57 0.03 -9.88
C ALA A 129 24.12 -1.23 -9.20
N ALA A 130 25.06 -1.08 -8.27
CA ALA A 130 25.63 -2.19 -7.51
C ALA A 130 24.60 -2.84 -6.59
N VAL A 131 23.77 -2.04 -5.91
CA VAL A 131 22.66 -2.56 -5.08
C VAL A 131 21.63 -3.27 -5.93
N LEU A 132 21.23 -2.73 -7.09
CA LEU A 132 20.31 -3.40 -8.01
C LEU A 132 20.87 -4.74 -8.49
N ALA A 133 22.14 -4.77 -8.91
CA ALA A 133 22.80 -6.01 -9.33
C ALA A 133 22.88 -7.02 -8.18
N ALA A 134 23.15 -6.57 -6.95
CA ALA A 134 23.18 -7.41 -5.76
C ALA A 134 21.80 -7.97 -5.41
N VAL A 135 20.73 -7.18 -5.54
CA VAL A 135 19.35 -7.64 -5.35
C VAL A 135 18.96 -8.65 -6.41
N ALA A 136 19.29 -8.40 -7.68
CA ALA A 136 19.03 -9.33 -8.78
C ALA A 136 19.78 -10.66 -8.57
N LEU A 137 21.07 -10.60 -8.20
CA LEU A 137 21.86 -11.77 -7.87
C LEU A 137 21.29 -12.51 -6.65
N GLY A 138 20.93 -11.77 -5.59
CA GLY A 138 20.31 -12.31 -4.39
C GLY A 138 19.01 -13.04 -4.69
N TYR A 139 18.15 -12.47 -5.55
CA TYR A 139 16.93 -13.11 -6.03
C TYR A 139 17.22 -14.41 -6.80
N LEU A 140 18.15 -14.39 -7.76
CA LEU A 140 18.52 -15.58 -8.53
C LEU A 140 19.09 -16.70 -7.65
N LEU A 141 19.91 -16.34 -6.65
CA LEU A 141 20.43 -17.30 -5.69
C LEU A 141 19.31 -17.84 -4.78
N SER A 142 18.41 -16.98 -4.32
CA SER A 142 17.30 -17.36 -3.46
C SER A 142 16.31 -18.28 -4.16
N ASP A 143 15.96 -17.97 -5.41
CA ASP A 143 15.07 -18.80 -6.24
C ASP A 143 15.66 -20.20 -6.46
N ARG A 144 16.99 -20.28 -6.66
CA ARG A 144 17.68 -21.55 -6.89
C ARG A 144 17.91 -22.38 -5.63
N PHE A 145 18.28 -21.74 -4.52
CA PHE A 145 18.78 -22.44 -3.33
C PHE A 145 17.82 -22.42 -2.15
N ALA A 146 16.95 -21.43 -2.02
CA ALA A 146 16.06 -21.35 -0.86
C ALA A 146 15.01 -22.49 -0.85
N PRO A 147 14.31 -22.82 -1.96
CA PRO A 147 13.35 -23.92 -1.96
C PRO A 147 13.91 -25.28 -1.52
N PRO A 148 15.05 -25.79 -2.06
CA PRO A 148 15.58 -27.08 -1.63
C PRO A 148 16.08 -27.06 -0.18
N VAL A 149 16.63 -25.93 0.30
CA VAL A 149 17.05 -25.78 1.70
C VAL A 149 15.84 -25.78 2.63
N SER A 150 14.77 -25.07 2.28
CA SER A 150 13.54 -25.04 3.07
C SER A 150 12.85 -26.39 3.13
N LEU A 151 12.83 -27.14 2.02
CA LEU A 151 12.33 -28.52 2.01
C LEU A 151 13.19 -29.43 2.89
N ALA A 152 14.52 -29.32 2.86
CA ALA A 152 15.39 -30.12 3.71
C ALA A 152 15.22 -29.80 5.21
N LEU A 153 14.96 -28.54 5.55
CA LEU A 153 14.75 -28.09 6.92
C LEU A 153 13.38 -28.49 7.48
N LEU A 154 12.31 -28.28 6.71
CA LEU A 154 10.94 -28.47 7.18
C LEU A 154 10.30 -29.80 6.73
N GLY A 155 10.72 -30.38 5.61
CA GLY A 155 10.15 -31.61 5.05
C GLY A 155 10.02 -32.75 6.08
N PRO A 156 11.10 -33.11 6.81
CA PRO A 156 11.04 -34.17 7.82
C PRO A 156 10.03 -33.90 8.96
N TRP A 157 9.81 -32.63 9.29
CA TRP A 157 8.87 -32.23 10.35
C TRP A 157 7.42 -32.18 9.83
N LEU A 158 7.24 -31.85 8.55
CA LEU A 158 5.93 -31.73 7.92
C LEU A 158 5.36 -33.08 7.45
N GLU A 159 6.21 -34.03 7.06
CA GLU A 159 5.80 -35.39 6.67
C GLU A 159 5.08 -36.14 7.79
N GLY A 160 5.47 -35.89 9.06
CA GLY A 160 4.80 -36.44 10.24
C GLY A 160 3.57 -35.66 10.71
N SER A 161 3.20 -34.57 10.03
CA SER A 161 2.13 -33.67 10.47
C SER A 161 0.76 -34.04 9.87
N THR A 162 -0.32 -33.67 10.55
CA THR A 162 -1.71 -33.82 10.06
C THR A 162 -2.15 -32.71 9.11
N LEU A 163 -1.23 -31.83 8.69
CA LEU A 163 -1.55 -30.66 7.88
C LEU A 163 -1.84 -31.05 6.43
N GLU A 164 -2.78 -30.34 5.78
CA GLU A 164 -3.06 -30.51 4.36
C GLU A 164 -1.79 -30.24 3.51
N PRO A 165 -1.51 -31.02 2.45
CA PRO A 165 -0.29 -30.87 1.64
C PRO A 165 -0.07 -29.46 1.09
N ARG A 166 -1.14 -28.74 0.73
CA ARG A 166 -1.05 -27.34 0.27
C ARG A 166 -0.53 -26.40 1.36
N LEU A 167 -0.92 -26.62 2.60
CA LEU A 167 -0.47 -25.80 3.72
C LEU A 167 0.98 -26.12 4.09
N GLN A 168 1.37 -27.39 4.00
CA GLN A 168 2.78 -27.80 4.14
C GLN A 168 3.67 -27.06 3.13
N GLN A 169 3.26 -27.02 1.85
CA GLN A 169 3.99 -26.28 0.82
C GLN A 169 4.11 -24.78 1.15
N ARG A 170 3.02 -24.14 1.62
CA ARG A 170 3.06 -22.72 2.01
C ARG A 170 4.04 -22.41 3.14
N TRP A 171 4.20 -23.32 4.09
CA TRP A 171 5.22 -23.18 5.15
C TRP A 171 6.64 -23.28 4.59
N ILE A 172 6.87 -24.20 3.65
CA ILE A 172 8.15 -24.32 2.94
C ILE A 172 8.44 -23.05 2.14
N ASP A 173 7.47 -22.55 1.38
CA ASP A 173 7.59 -21.32 0.59
C ASP A 173 7.87 -20.10 1.48
N LEU A 174 7.24 -20.03 2.66
CA LEU A 174 7.48 -18.97 3.64
C LEU A 174 8.93 -19.00 4.15
N VAL A 175 9.45 -20.17 4.52
CA VAL A 175 10.85 -20.29 4.95
C VAL A 175 11.80 -19.97 3.80
N ALA A 176 11.47 -20.37 2.57
CA ALA A 176 12.27 -20.05 1.39
C ALA A 176 12.34 -18.54 1.17
N LEU A 177 11.21 -17.84 1.30
CA LEU A 177 11.14 -16.39 1.24
C LEU A 177 12.00 -15.73 2.33
N LEU A 178 11.90 -16.20 3.58
CA LEU A 178 12.66 -15.65 4.70
C LEU A 178 14.17 -15.86 4.53
N LEU A 179 14.59 -17.04 4.07
CA LEU A 179 15.98 -17.33 3.72
C LEU A 179 16.46 -16.42 2.57
N GLY A 180 15.62 -16.21 1.56
CA GLY A 180 15.95 -15.35 0.44
C GLY A 180 16.14 -13.89 0.84
N ILE A 181 15.28 -13.37 1.72
CA ILE A 181 15.46 -12.05 2.35
C ILE A 181 16.75 -12.02 3.17
N GLY A 182 17.00 -13.06 3.96
CA GLY A 182 18.21 -13.23 4.78
C GLY A 182 19.52 -13.29 3.97
N LEU A 183 19.47 -13.74 2.72
CA LEU A 183 20.60 -13.74 1.79
C LEU A 183 20.74 -12.41 1.04
N THR A 184 19.63 -11.89 0.53
CA THR A 184 19.61 -10.75 -0.38
C THR A 184 19.92 -9.44 0.33
N LEU A 185 19.39 -9.22 1.54
CA LEU A 185 19.63 -7.98 2.29
C LEU A 185 21.11 -7.78 2.67
N PRO A 186 21.83 -8.78 3.23
CA PRO A 186 23.27 -8.63 3.50
C PRO A 186 24.09 -8.43 2.23
N LEU A 187 23.73 -9.11 1.12
CA LEU A 187 24.40 -8.95 -0.16
C LEU A 187 24.25 -7.53 -0.72
N ALA A 188 23.02 -6.98 -0.66
CA ALA A 188 22.75 -5.60 -1.03
C ALA A 188 23.50 -4.59 -0.14
N ALA A 189 23.52 -4.82 1.18
CA ALA A 189 24.28 -3.99 2.13
C ALA A 189 25.80 -4.05 1.87
N TRP A 190 26.33 -5.24 1.56
CA TRP A 190 27.73 -5.42 1.18
C TRP A 190 28.06 -4.67 -0.11
N ALA A 191 27.21 -4.77 -1.13
CA ALA A 191 27.40 -4.08 -2.41
C ALA A 191 27.34 -2.55 -2.24
N ALA A 192 26.40 -2.05 -1.44
CA ALA A 192 26.31 -0.63 -1.10
C ALA A 192 27.61 -0.11 -0.44
N ARG A 193 28.18 -0.88 0.51
CA ARG A 193 29.46 -0.53 1.16
C ARG A 193 30.63 -0.56 0.19
N ARG A 194 30.74 -1.61 -0.64
CA ARG A 194 31.78 -1.75 -1.66
C ARG A 194 31.76 -0.62 -2.69
N ALA A 195 30.56 -0.23 -3.13
CA ALA A 195 30.37 0.82 -4.12
C ALA A 195 30.36 2.24 -3.53
N ARG A 196 30.55 2.39 -2.21
CA ARG A 196 30.49 3.68 -1.48
C ARG A 196 29.20 4.44 -1.77
N PHE A 197 28.07 3.78 -1.63
CA PHE A 197 26.77 4.41 -1.80
C PHE A 197 26.48 5.34 -0.60
N GLU A 198 27.12 6.51 -0.59
CA GLU A 198 27.14 7.45 0.53
C GLU A 198 25.73 7.85 0.94
N THR A 199 24.86 8.20 -0.01
CA THR A 199 23.49 8.64 0.28
C THR A 199 22.67 7.59 1.05
N LEU A 200 22.74 6.32 0.62
CA LEU A 200 22.03 5.23 1.29
C LEU A 200 22.64 4.93 2.67
N LEU A 201 23.97 4.81 2.72
CA LEU A 201 24.69 4.41 3.93
C LEU A 201 24.62 5.50 5.01
N SER A 202 24.72 6.77 4.64
CA SER A 202 24.61 7.89 5.57
C SER A 202 23.19 8.01 6.12
N GLY A 203 22.17 7.82 5.28
CA GLY A 203 20.77 7.81 5.72
C GLY A 203 20.49 6.71 6.74
N LEU A 204 20.91 5.48 6.44
CA LEU A 204 20.78 4.35 7.38
C LEU A 204 21.58 4.57 8.65
N ALA A 205 22.85 4.98 8.55
CA ALA A 205 23.69 5.24 9.72
C ALA A 205 23.12 6.35 10.61
N SER A 206 22.62 7.43 10.01
CA SER A 206 21.99 8.54 10.73
C SER A 206 20.70 8.14 11.44
N TYR A 207 19.94 7.19 10.90
CA TYR A 207 18.77 6.66 11.56
C TYR A 207 19.17 5.78 12.75
N PHE A 208 20.05 4.79 12.53
CA PHE A 208 20.46 3.85 13.56
C PHE A 208 21.37 4.46 14.64
N SER A 209 21.95 5.64 14.42
CA SER A 209 22.66 6.39 15.47
C SER A 209 21.72 7.01 16.51
N GLN A 210 20.42 7.11 16.22
CA GLN A 210 19.45 7.67 17.17
C GLN A 210 19.18 6.69 18.32
N THR A 211 19.13 7.21 19.55
CA THR A 211 18.81 6.40 20.73
C THR A 211 17.42 5.78 20.59
N GLY A 212 17.34 4.45 20.65
CA GLY A 212 16.08 3.72 20.54
C GLY A 212 15.59 3.46 19.11
N ALA A 213 16.39 3.74 18.06
CA ALA A 213 16.00 3.52 16.66
C ALA A 213 15.51 2.09 16.39
N ALA A 214 16.23 1.08 16.88
CA ALA A 214 15.83 -0.32 16.73
C ALA A 214 14.51 -0.64 17.45
N GLY A 215 14.32 -0.09 18.65
CA GLY A 215 13.06 -0.24 19.41
C GLY A 215 11.88 0.43 18.70
N PHE A 216 12.10 1.57 18.06
CA PHE A 216 11.08 2.26 17.28
C PHE A 216 10.73 1.51 15.99
N LEU A 217 11.70 0.93 15.28
CA LEU A 217 11.43 0.03 14.14
C LEU A 217 10.60 -1.18 14.57
N LEU A 218 10.99 -1.82 15.68
CA LEU A 218 10.25 -2.96 16.21
C LEU A 218 8.81 -2.56 16.57
N LEU A 219 8.63 -1.38 17.20
CA LEU A 219 7.30 -0.83 17.48
C LEU A 219 6.48 -0.68 16.20
N ILE A 220 7.03 -0.08 15.13
CA ILE A 220 6.32 0.10 13.85
C ILE A 220 5.88 -1.26 13.28
N VAL A 221 6.79 -2.23 13.25
CA VAL A 221 6.50 -3.58 12.72
C VAL A 221 5.40 -4.24 13.54
N LEU A 222 5.53 -4.29 14.87
CA LEU A 222 4.55 -4.93 15.74
C LEU A 222 3.20 -4.21 15.75
N TYR A 223 3.20 -2.89 15.66
CA TYR A 223 2.00 -2.06 15.62
C TYR A 223 1.14 -2.39 14.38
N LYS A 224 1.78 -2.63 13.22
CA LYS A 224 1.07 -2.95 11.98
C LYS A 224 0.84 -4.45 11.75
N LEU A 225 1.56 -5.32 12.46
CA LEU A 225 1.51 -6.77 12.22
C LEU A 225 0.11 -7.36 12.35
N GLY A 226 -0.61 -7.05 13.43
CA GLY A 226 -1.96 -7.60 13.67
C GLY A 226 -2.98 -7.19 12.61
N ASP A 227 -2.95 -5.91 12.23
CA ASP A 227 -3.81 -5.33 11.19
C ASP A 227 -3.48 -5.88 9.80
N ALA A 228 -2.18 -6.08 9.49
CA ALA A 228 -1.77 -6.70 8.25
C ALA A 228 -2.32 -8.14 8.10
N PHE A 229 -2.34 -8.92 9.18
CA PHE A 229 -2.93 -10.26 9.17
C PHE A 229 -4.45 -10.20 8.97
N ALA A 230 -5.15 -9.37 9.75
CA ALA A 230 -6.60 -9.23 9.65
C ALA A 230 -7.02 -8.77 8.24
N GLY A 231 -6.37 -7.74 7.69
CA GLY A 231 -6.65 -7.22 6.35
C GLY A 231 -6.45 -8.26 5.24
N SER A 232 -5.42 -9.12 5.36
CA SER A 232 -5.18 -10.19 4.39
C SER A 232 -6.26 -11.28 4.38
N LEU A 233 -6.93 -11.48 5.52
CA LEU A 233 -7.96 -12.49 5.71
C LEU A 233 -9.38 -11.94 5.56
N MET A 234 -9.58 -10.63 5.65
CA MET A 234 -10.90 -9.99 5.67
C MET A 234 -11.78 -10.42 4.48
N THR A 235 -11.31 -10.24 3.25
CA THR A 235 -12.13 -10.57 2.06
C THR A 235 -12.45 -12.08 1.98
N PRO A 236 -11.48 -13.00 2.15
CA PRO A 236 -11.78 -14.43 2.28
C PRO A 236 -12.74 -14.77 3.42
N PHE A 237 -12.58 -14.17 4.60
CA PHE A 237 -13.44 -14.40 5.77
C PHE A 237 -14.89 -14.00 5.48
N LEU A 238 -15.10 -12.80 4.94
CA LEU A 238 -16.44 -12.30 4.64
C LEU A 238 -17.15 -13.11 3.55
N LEU A 239 -16.43 -13.47 2.48
CA LEU A 239 -17.04 -14.15 1.33
C LEU A 239 -17.14 -15.66 1.50
N LYS A 240 -16.15 -16.32 2.14
CA LYS A 240 -16.10 -17.79 2.23
C LYS A 240 -16.58 -18.32 3.57
N SER A 241 -16.16 -17.71 4.68
CA SER A 241 -16.52 -18.19 6.02
C SER A 241 -17.88 -17.68 6.45
N MET A 242 -18.09 -16.36 6.36
CA MET A 242 -19.38 -15.74 6.67
C MET A 242 -20.38 -15.86 5.52
N ALA A 243 -19.94 -16.16 4.29
CA ALA A 243 -20.80 -16.30 3.11
C ALA A 243 -21.65 -15.05 2.83
N TYR A 244 -21.13 -13.84 3.07
CA TYR A 244 -21.80 -12.60 2.64
C TYR A 244 -21.86 -12.50 1.11
N SER A 245 -22.85 -11.77 0.60
CA SER A 245 -22.93 -11.59 -0.85
C SER A 245 -21.78 -10.71 -1.34
N PRO A 246 -21.20 -10.98 -2.53
CA PRO A 246 -20.15 -10.13 -3.09
C PRO A 246 -20.59 -8.68 -3.28
N ALA A 247 -21.88 -8.46 -3.60
CA ALA A 247 -22.46 -7.12 -3.75
C ALA A 247 -22.46 -6.37 -2.41
N GLU A 248 -22.95 -7.01 -1.34
CA GLU A 248 -22.97 -6.45 0.01
C GLU A 248 -21.55 -6.10 0.50
N VAL A 249 -20.60 -7.04 0.42
CA VAL A 249 -19.20 -6.80 0.80
C VAL A 249 -18.58 -5.70 -0.05
N GLY A 250 -18.85 -5.69 -1.35
CA GLY A 250 -18.35 -4.68 -2.27
C GLY A 250 -18.82 -3.27 -1.89
N VAL A 251 -20.09 -3.11 -1.55
CA VAL A 251 -20.65 -1.81 -1.17
C VAL A 251 -20.10 -1.35 0.17
N VAL A 252 -20.09 -2.23 1.18
CA VAL A 252 -19.61 -1.85 2.51
C VAL A 252 -18.12 -1.50 2.46
N ASN A 253 -17.28 -2.29 1.78
CA ASN A 253 -15.83 -2.04 1.73
C ASN A 253 -15.43 -0.90 0.78
N LYS A 254 -16.05 -0.80 -0.40
CA LYS A 254 -15.59 0.17 -1.42
C LYS A 254 -16.36 1.48 -1.42
N VAL A 255 -17.64 1.47 -1.05
CA VAL A 255 -18.44 2.70 -1.01
C VAL A 255 -18.39 3.31 0.37
N ILE A 256 -18.89 2.57 1.37
CA ILE A 256 -19.02 3.08 2.72
C ILE A 256 -17.63 3.22 3.35
N GLY A 257 -16.80 2.17 3.25
CA GLY A 257 -15.43 2.15 3.76
C GLY A 257 -14.60 3.33 3.25
N LEU A 258 -14.63 3.63 1.95
CA LEU A 258 -13.92 4.76 1.35
C LEU A 258 -14.30 6.11 1.98
N TRP A 259 -15.59 6.41 2.11
CA TRP A 259 -16.06 7.66 2.73
C TRP A 259 -15.70 7.72 4.22
N LEU A 260 -15.83 6.59 4.93
CA LEU A 260 -15.44 6.49 6.33
C LEU A 260 -13.93 6.65 6.51
N THR A 261 -13.08 6.15 5.60
CA THR A 261 -11.65 6.40 5.68
C THR A 261 -11.32 7.87 5.44
N ILE A 262 -12.01 8.55 4.51
CA ILE A 262 -11.81 9.99 4.27
C ILE A 262 -12.17 10.78 5.52
N PHE A 263 -13.36 10.53 6.09
CA PHE A 263 -13.82 11.20 7.30
C PHE A 263 -12.94 10.87 8.51
N GLY A 264 -12.60 9.59 8.69
CA GLY A 264 -11.72 9.10 9.75
C GLY A 264 -10.33 9.71 9.67
N ALA A 265 -9.74 9.80 8.47
CA ALA A 265 -8.46 10.47 8.27
C ALA A 265 -8.52 11.95 8.68
N LEU A 266 -9.54 12.69 8.24
CA LEU A 266 -9.71 14.10 8.58
C LEU A 266 -9.93 14.30 10.08
N LEU A 267 -10.79 13.48 10.70
CA LEU A 267 -11.06 13.49 12.13
C LEU A 267 -9.80 13.15 12.94
N GLY A 268 -9.06 12.13 12.52
CA GLY A 268 -7.80 11.72 13.14
C GLY A 268 -6.74 12.81 13.04
N GLY A 269 -6.61 13.45 11.88
CA GLY A 269 -5.73 14.61 11.69
C GLY A 269 -6.10 15.78 12.59
N ALA A 270 -7.40 16.09 12.74
CA ALA A 270 -7.88 17.12 13.64
C ALA A 270 -7.61 16.78 15.11
N LEU A 271 -7.77 15.51 15.50
CA LEU A 271 -7.48 15.03 16.85
C LEU A 271 -5.98 15.14 17.18
N MET A 272 -5.10 14.93 16.20
CA MET A 272 -3.65 15.08 16.35
C MET A 272 -3.21 16.53 16.66
N LEU A 273 -4.06 17.54 16.43
CA LEU A 273 -3.79 18.92 16.88
C LEU A 273 -3.89 19.07 18.40
N ARG A 274 -4.72 18.25 19.04
CA ARG A 274 -5.02 18.34 20.48
C ARG A 274 -4.26 17.29 21.29
N LEU A 275 -3.93 16.16 20.68
CA LEU A 275 -3.22 15.06 21.34
C LEU A 275 -1.71 15.11 21.11
N ARG A 276 -0.95 14.70 22.12
CA ARG A 276 0.48 14.42 21.96
C ARG A 276 0.65 13.17 21.09
N LEU A 277 1.63 13.15 20.19
CA LEU A 277 1.88 12.07 19.22
C LEU A 277 1.86 10.66 19.86
N TRP A 278 2.52 10.50 21.02
CA TRP A 278 2.51 9.23 21.76
C TRP A 278 1.10 8.78 22.20
N ARG A 279 0.27 9.71 22.69
CA ARG A 279 -1.11 9.40 23.11
C ARG A 279 -1.98 9.06 21.91
N ALA A 280 -1.79 9.77 20.79
CA ALA A 280 -2.47 9.44 19.55
C ALA A 280 -2.11 8.03 19.08
N LEU A 281 -0.82 7.68 19.07
CA LEU A 281 -0.35 6.33 18.68
C LEU A 281 -1.01 5.24 19.53
N LEU A 282 -1.05 5.41 20.86
CA LEU A 282 -1.70 4.44 21.76
C LEU A 282 -3.22 4.38 21.55
N LEU A 283 -3.88 5.54 21.41
CA LEU A 283 -5.32 5.61 21.20
C LEU A 283 -5.72 4.90 19.91
N PHE A 284 -5.08 5.24 18.79
CA PHE A 284 -5.36 4.60 17.50
C PHE A 284 -4.94 3.12 17.51
N GLY A 285 -3.91 2.75 18.27
CA GLY A 285 -3.55 1.33 18.43
C GLY A 285 -4.63 0.53 19.15
N VAL A 286 -5.26 1.11 20.17
CA VAL A 286 -6.40 0.50 20.86
C VAL A 286 -7.64 0.46 19.96
N LEU A 287 -7.90 1.52 19.19
CA LEU A 287 -9.01 1.53 18.21
C LEU A 287 -8.80 0.45 17.13
N GLN A 288 -7.59 0.30 16.62
CA GLN A 288 -7.22 -0.74 15.66
C GLN A 288 -7.40 -2.15 16.26
N ALA A 289 -7.04 -2.34 17.53
CA ALA A 289 -7.31 -3.60 18.23
C ALA A 289 -8.82 -3.86 18.41
N ALA A 290 -9.60 -2.82 18.73
CA ALA A 290 -11.05 -2.91 18.87
C ALA A 290 -11.74 -3.24 17.54
N SER A 291 -11.24 -2.70 16.42
CA SER A 291 -11.68 -3.08 15.07
C SER A 291 -11.51 -4.58 14.82
N ASN A 292 -10.33 -5.13 15.12
CA ASN A 292 -10.07 -6.57 14.97
C ASN A 292 -10.98 -7.44 15.86
N LEU A 293 -11.29 -6.97 17.08
CA LEU A 293 -12.27 -7.62 17.95
C LEU A 293 -13.69 -7.57 17.37
N GLY A 294 -14.02 -6.57 16.56
CA GLY A 294 -15.26 -6.50 15.79
C GLY A 294 -15.40 -7.67 14.81
N PHE A 295 -14.35 -8.01 14.07
CA PHE A 295 -14.35 -9.19 13.20
C PHE A 295 -14.47 -10.50 13.97
N TRP A 296 -13.84 -10.61 15.14
CA TRP A 296 -14.03 -11.76 16.03
C TRP A 296 -15.48 -11.86 16.52
N TRP A 297 -16.08 -10.75 16.96
CA TRP A 297 -17.47 -10.70 17.39
C TRP A 297 -18.41 -11.15 16.26
N LEU A 298 -18.19 -10.65 15.04
CA LEU A 298 -18.97 -11.05 13.86
C LEU A 298 -18.83 -12.56 13.57
N ALA A 299 -17.63 -13.12 13.76
CA ALA A 299 -17.39 -14.55 13.56
C ALA A 299 -18.13 -15.43 14.58
N VAL A 300 -18.30 -14.97 15.82
CA VAL A 300 -18.96 -15.73 16.90
C VAL A 300 -20.49 -15.64 16.80
N TYR A 301 -21.03 -14.45 16.56
CA TYR A 301 -22.47 -14.22 16.61
C TYR A 301 -23.18 -14.37 15.25
N GLY A 302 -22.44 -14.30 14.13
CA GLY A 302 -23.01 -14.51 12.81
C GLY A 302 -23.76 -13.28 12.26
N LYS A 303 -24.55 -13.50 11.21
CA LYS A 303 -25.34 -12.45 10.53
C LYS A 303 -26.65 -12.17 11.26
N GLY A 304 -27.19 -10.98 11.06
CA GLY A 304 -28.55 -10.58 11.49
C GLY A 304 -28.64 -10.18 12.95
N VAL A 305 -27.52 -10.07 13.66
CA VAL A 305 -27.47 -9.71 15.09
C VAL A 305 -27.83 -8.25 15.32
N LEU A 306 -27.40 -7.38 14.41
CA LEU A 306 -27.76 -5.96 14.39
C LEU A 306 -28.71 -5.69 13.22
N PRO A 307 -29.66 -4.76 13.37
CA PRO A 307 -30.59 -4.41 12.31
C PRO A 307 -29.79 -3.90 11.11
N GLY A 308 -30.00 -4.55 9.97
CA GLY A 308 -29.43 -4.16 8.70
C GLY A 308 -30.16 -2.97 8.07
N LEU A 309 -29.59 -2.48 6.99
CA LEU A 309 -30.18 -1.44 6.15
C LEU A 309 -30.22 -1.91 4.70
N THR A 310 -31.29 -1.59 3.98
CA THR A 310 -31.38 -1.89 2.55
C THR A 310 -30.90 -0.68 1.77
N LEU A 311 -29.78 -0.84 1.06
CA LEU A 311 -29.32 0.21 0.15
C LEU A 311 -30.13 0.11 -1.14
N PRO A 312 -30.82 1.20 -1.55
CA PRO A 312 -31.54 1.20 -2.82
C PRO A 312 -30.56 1.05 -3.98
N ALA A 313 -31.07 0.59 -5.12
CA ALA A 313 -30.30 0.63 -6.36
C ALA A 313 -29.84 2.07 -6.65
N PHE A 314 -28.58 2.24 -7.00
CA PHE A 314 -28.02 3.52 -7.40
C PHE A 314 -27.00 3.31 -8.50
N ASP A 315 -26.75 4.34 -9.29
CA ASP A 315 -25.70 4.35 -10.28
C ASP A 315 -24.98 5.70 -10.19
N TRP A 316 -23.77 5.69 -9.64
CA TRP A 316 -22.89 6.87 -9.60
C TRP A 316 -21.86 6.84 -10.73
N GLY A 317 -22.04 5.94 -11.69
CA GLY A 317 -21.09 5.63 -12.74
C GLY A 317 -19.95 4.74 -12.24
N PHE A 318 -19.20 5.13 -11.19
CA PHE A 318 -18.00 4.39 -10.73
C PHE A 318 -18.33 3.24 -9.78
N VAL A 319 -19.48 3.34 -9.13
CA VAL A 319 -20.10 2.23 -8.40
C VAL A 319 -21.57 2.26 -8.73
N ALA A 320 -22.07 1.12 -9.18
CA ALA A 320 -23.48 0.91 -9.42
C ALA A 320 -23.95 -0.32 -8.64
N LEU A 321 -25.16 -0.20 -8.12
CA LEU A 321 -25.90 -1.26 -7.48
C LEU A 321 -27.15 -1.50 -8.33
N ALA A 322 -27.13 -2.55 -9.16
CA ALA A 322 -28.22 -2.83 -10.08
C ALA A 322 -29.55 -3.16 -9.37
N GLN A 323 -29.47 -3.72 -8.17
CA GLN A 323 -30.64 -4.09 -7.35
C GLN A 323 -30.41 -3.69 -5.90
N ALA A 324 -31.50 -3.36 -5.20
CA ALA A 324 -31.43 -3.06 -3.78
C ALA A 324 -30.78 -4.22 -3.02
N THR A 325 -29.74 -3.90 -2.26
CA THR A 325 -28.93 -4.91 -1.56
C THR A 325 -29.10 -4.73 -0.05
N PRO A 326 -29.54 -5.78 0.67
CA PRO A 326 -29.54 -5.75 2.13
C PRO A 326 -28.09 -5.74 2.62
N VAL A 327 -27.81 -4.83 3.55
CA VAL A 327 -26.53 -4.71 4.24
C VAL A 327 -26.74 -5.08 5.69
N ASP A 328 -26.06 -6.12 6.14
CA ASP A 328 -26.05 -6.53 7.53
C ASP A 328 -25.48 -5.44 8.44
N GLY A 329 -26.18 -5.16 9.55
CA GLY A 329 -25.78 -4.10 10.48
C GLY A 329 -24.49 -4.43 11.23
N GLY A 330 -24.24 -5.71 11.49
CA GLY A 330 -23.00 -6.20 12.11
C GLY A 330 -21.80 -6.02 11.18
N LEU A 331 -21.96 -6.40 9.91
CA LEU A 331 -20.95 -6.15 8.88
C LEU A 331 -20.66 -4.65 8.73
N LEU A 332 -21.69 -3.82 8.62
CA LEU A 332 -21.55 -2.37 8.51
C LEU A 332 -20.78 -1.80 9.70
N MET A 333 -21.14 -2.19 10.92
CA MET A 333 -20.48 -1.73 12.14
C MET A 333 -18.99 -2.09 12.14
N VAL A 334 -18.65 -3.34 11.83
CA VAL A 334 -17.26 -3.80 11.86
C VAL A 334 -16.41 -3.06 10.83
N ILE A 335 -16.88 -2.96 9.58
CA ILE A 335 -16.15 -2.22 8.54
C ILE A 335 -16.09 -0.72 8.87
N ALA A 336 -17.12 -0.17 9.49
CA ALA A 336 -17.09 1.22 9.90
C ALA A 336 -16.02 1.47 10.97
N VAL A 337 -15.97 0.65 12.01
CA VAL A 337 -14.95 0.76 13.06
C VAL A 337 -13.55 0.57 12.48
N GLU A 338 -13.37 -0.39 11.56
CA GLU A 338 -12.10 -0.61 10.86
C GLU A 338 -11.63 0.60 10.06
N ASN A 339 -12.53 1.24 9.31
CA ASN A 339 -12.15 2.38 8.46
C ASN A 339 -11.98 3.68 9.25
N LEU A 340 -12.49 3.76 10.48
CA LEU A 340 -12.28 4.90 11.38
C LEU A 340 -11.05 4.77 12.29
N SER A 341 -10.60 3.54 12.58
CA SER A 341 -9.47 3.27 13.49
C SER A 341 -8.11 3.50 12.85
#